data_AF-A0A4P9ZBW0-F1
#
_entry.id   AF-A0A4P9ZBW0-F1
#
_cell.length_a   1.000
_cell.length_b   1.000
_cell.length_c   1.000
_cell.angle_alpha   90.00
_cell.angle_beta   90.00
_cell.angle_gamma   90.00
#
_symmetry.space_group_name_H-M   'P 1'
#
loop_
_entity.id
_entity.type
_entity.pdbx_description
1 polymer ?
#
loop_
_entity_poly.entity_id
_entity_poly.type
_entity_poly.pdbx_seq_one_letter_code
_entity_poly.pdbx_strand_id
1 'polypeptide(L)'
;LRLLLAIALYSNEHTPWSNAALSTRANSAPDHIVKPLLPQFIAYLQPRLLSASPKTTKGRNPRATRNKGLRPILGHATPTAELDKKRHAWKKSHDVSTLGSNCFWMRFDSLPESVSIMAAFTLNVVDDSHPAFRTQGCHLIRTLIDCGHFQLLKSLGFMDLFKDEIQTSFNYLPRLTRGGVSLQLMKAAYPALIKLLDEKMKHEETKTLAGSYLPYLEVLDSNVLGLVSHIQAHGEGASNLVLVYLLQFGKELVDTRIGAAVLACYSQLNYIMCRLITDPYVIDSENGPLVIEAALDLQKTTLEKVSETQNGSCELILAYQYDFLAAWIVYFKRVLRYQVGTRRSHELLTINANLLKSLAEQNDSTRKTLQ
;
A
#
# COMPACT_ATOMS: atom_id res chain seq x y z
N LEU A 1 6.70 25.27 26.40
CA LEU A 1 5.46 24.60 25.91
C LEU A 1 4.92 25.17 24.59
N ARG A 2 4.56 26.47 24.48
CA ARG A 2 3.96 27.03 23.24
C ARG A 2 4.82 26.83 21.98
N LEU A 3 6.13 27.05 22.08
CA LEU A 3 7.05 26.80 20.97
C LEU A 3 7.08 25.32 20.56
N LEU A 4 7.05 24.41 21.54
CA LEU A 4 7.00 22.97 21.29
C LEU A 4 5.71 22.57 20.57
N LEU A 5 4.57 23.13 20.99
CA LEU A 5 3.29 22.92 20.31
C LEU A 5 3.33 23.41 18.87
N ALA A 6 3.90 24.59 18.62
CA ALA A 6 4.06 25.13 17.27
C ALA A 6 4.95 24.24 16.40
N ILE A 7 6.09 23.77 16.92
CA ILE A 7 6.98 22.83 16.22
C ILE A 7 6.24 21.53 15.87
N ALA A 8 5.53 20.97 16.85
CA ALA A 8 4.81 19.71 16.68
C ALA A 8 3.72 19.75 15.59
N LEU A 9 3.18 20.92 15.25
CA LEU A 9 2.20 21.04 14.14
C LEU A 9 2.80 20.65 12.78
N TYR A 10 4.10 20.85 12.60
CA TYR A 10 4.79 20.65 11.33
C TYR A 10 5.49 19.29 11.22
N SER A 11 5.41 18.45 12.26
CA SER A 11 6.08 17.14 12.30
C SER A 11 5.57 16.10 11.31
N ASN A 12 4.39 16.30 10.72
CA ASN A 12 3.84 15.43 9.67
C ASN A 12 3.96 16.14 8.32
N GLU A 13 4.84 15.64 7.45
CA GLU A 13 5.10 16.21 6.11
C GLU A 13 3.91 16.11 5.14
N HIS A 14 2.94 15.23 5.43
CA HIS A 14 1.81 14.97 4.54
C HIS A 14 0.59 15.85 4.85
N THR A 15 0.66 16.71 5.87
CA THR A 15 -0.42 17.65 6.20
C THR A 15 -0.41 18.87 5.27
N PRO A 16 -1.56 19.50 4.98
CA PRO A 16 -1.63 20.64 4.05
C PRO A 16 -0.80 21.88 4.45
N TRP A 17 -0.48 22.02 5.74
CA TRP A 17 0.28 23.15 6.28
C TRP A 17 1.76 22.82 6.53
N SER A 18 2.22 21.61 6.17
CA SER A 18 3.61 21.20 6.33
C SER A 18 4.20 20.67 5.02
N ASN A 19 5.47 20.30 5.05
CA ASN A 19 6.20 19.64 3.97
C ASN A 19 7.40 18.88 4.54
N ALA A 20 8.12 18.15 3.68
CA ALA A 20 9.29 17.35 4.08
C ALA A 20 10.35 18.18 4.82
N ALA A 21 10.71 19.36 4.31
CA ALA A 21 11.74 20.20 4.93
C ALA A 21 11.35 20.70 6.33
N LEU A 22 10.09 21.10 6.51
CA LEU A 22 9.56 21.52 7.82
C LEU A 22 9.46 20.35 8.79
N SER A 23 9.00 19.19 8.32
CA SER A 23 8.93 17.95 9.11
C SER A 23 10.31 17.52 9.60
N THR A 24 11.33 17.52 8.73
CA THR A 24 12.70 17.20 9.12
C THR A 24 13.21 18.13 10.22
N ARG A 25 12.98 19.44 10.10
CA ARG A 25 13.38 20.42 11.11
C ARG A 25 12.59 20.30 12.41
N ALA A 26 11.30 19.99 12.32
CA ALA A 26 10.47 19.79 13.50
C ALA A 26 10.89 18.54 14.29
N ASN A 27 11.25 17.47 13.57
CA ASN A 27 11.68 16.20 14.15
C ASN A 27 13.15 16.18 14.58
N SER A 28 13.94 17.21 14.24
CA SER A 28 15.32 17.40 14.74
C SER A 28 15.40 18.10 16.11
N ALA A 29 14.26 18.29 16.79
CA ALA A 29 14.22 18.90 18.11
C ALA A 29 15.03 18.07 19.13
N PRO A 30 15.96 18.67 19.91
CA PRO A 30 16.80 17.91 20.82
C PRO A 30 16.02 17.24 21.97
N ASP A 31 16.25 15.94 22.18
CA ASP A 31 15.62 15.13 23.24
C ASP A 31 15.65 15.78 24.63
N HIS A 32 16.78 16.40 25.00
CA HIS A 32 16.97 17.02 26.32
C HIS A 32 16.06 18.25 26.54
N ILE A 33 15.60 18.89 25.48
CA ILE A 33 14.65 20.01 25.54
C ILE A 33 13.21 19.49 25.56
N VAL A 34 12.93 18.43 24.78
CA VAL A 34 11.57 17.91 24.59
C VAL A 34 11.11 17.08 25.79
N LYS A 35 11.95 16.15 26.29
CA LYS A 35 11.58 15.19 27.35
C LYS A 35 11.03 15.86 28.63
N PRO A 36 11.61 16.95 29.17
CA PRO A 36 11.08 17.61 30.36
C PRO A 36 9.69 18.23 30.15
N LEU A 37 9.37 18.64 28.91
CA LEU A 37 8.11 19.29 28.56
C LEU A 37 7.04 18.29 28.07
N LEU A 38 7.43 17.04 27.83
CA LEU A 38 6.57 16.01 27.26
C LEU A 38 5.31 15.74 28.10
N PRO A 39 5.35 15.66 29.45
CA PRO A 39 4.13 15.46 30.24
C PRO A 39 3.10 16.58 30.06
N GLN A 40 3.56 17.84 30.00
CA GLN A 40 2.67 19.00 29.78
C GLN A 40 2.13 19.02 28.35
N PHE A 41 2.96 18.63 27.38
CA PHE A 41 2.56 18.49 25.99
C PHE A 41 1.48 17.42 25.84
N ILE A 42 1.65 16.25 26.46
CA ILE A 42 0.69 15.14 26.45
C ILE A 42 -0.62 15.58 27.09
N ALA A 43 -0.57 16.20 28.28
CA ALA A 43 -1.76 16.68 28.97
C ALA A 43 -2.57 17.69 28.14
N TYR A 44 -1.91 18.48 27.29
CA TYR A 44 -2.55 19.39 26.35
C TYR A 44 -3.12 18.67 25.12
N LEU A 45 -2.36 17.73 24.55
CA LEU A 45 -2.69 17.08 23.27
C LEU A 45 -3.76 15.99 23.44
N GLN A 46 -3.69 15.20 24.51
CA GLN A 46 -4.54 14.03 24.71
C GLN A 46 -6.04 14.37 24.65
N PRO A 47 -6.58 15.38 25.36
CA PRO A 47 -8.01 15.72 25.25
C PRO A 47 -8.45 16.06 23.82
N ARG A 48 -7.56 16.65 23.02
CA ARG A 48 -7.84 17.04 21.63
C ARG A 48 -7.89 15.83 20.70
N LEU A 49 -6.96 14.87 20.87
CA LEU A 49 -7.01 13.58 20.16
C LEU A 49 -8.27 12.78 20.51
N LEU A 50 -8.69 12.81 21.78
CA LEU A 50 -9.92 12.14 22.22
C LEU A 50 -11.19 12.81 21.71
N SER A 51 -11.16 14.11 21.42
CA SER A 51 -12.30 14.79 20.79
C SER A 51 -12.59 14.28 19.38
N ALA A 52 -11.55 13.84 18.65
CA ALA A 52 -11.67 13.19 17.35
C ALA A 52 -12.18 11.74 17.45
N SER A 53 -12.10 11.13 18.64
CA SER A 53 -12.46 9.75 18.95
C SER A 53 -13.61 9.71 19.96
N PRO A 54 -14.88 9.88 19.55
CA PRO A 54 -15.96 9.83 20.52
C PRO A 54 -16.00 8.46 21.24
N LYS A 55 -16.19 8.52 22.56
CA LYS A 55 -16.13 7.41 23.53
C LYS A 55 -16.87 6.16 23.06
N THR A 56 -16.26 5.00 23.31
CA THR A 56 -16.72 3.68 22.86
C THR A 56 -17.67 2.98 23.80
N THR A 57 -18.75 2.45 23.26
CA THR A 57 -19.56 1.38 23.87
C THR A 57 -18.84 0.04 23.86
N LYS A 58 -19.19 -0.81 24.83
CA LYS A 58 -18.60 -2.11 25.14
C LYS A 58 -18.90 -3.17 24.05
N GLY A 59 -17.87 -3.88 23.58
CA GLY A 59 -17.97 -5.16 22.84
C GLY A 59 -16.87 -5.28 21.77
N ARG A 60 -16.24 -6.41 21.48
CA ARG A 60 -16.40 -7.80 21.93
C ARG A 60 -15.05 -8.51 21.70
N ASN A 61 -14.16 -8.51 22.71
CA ASN A 61 -13.06 -9.47 22.76
C ASN A 61 -12.68 -9.72 24.25
N PRO A 62 -12.97 -10.91 24.80
CA PRO A 62 -12.83 -11.18 26.24
C PRO A 62 -11.38 -11.33 26.73
N ARG A 63 -10.38 -11.40 25.85
CA ARG A 63 -8.96 -11.53 26.22
C ARG A 63 -8.23 -10.20 26.48
N ALA A 64 -8.83 -9.05 26.17
CA ALA A 64 -8.24 -7.72 26.35
C ALA A 64 -8.71 -7.00 27.63
N THR A 65 -8.91 -7.73 28.73
CA THR A 65 -9.62 -7.26 29.93
C THR A 65 -8.75 -6.63 31.02
N ARG A 66 -7.43 -6.43 30.82
CA ARG A 66 -6.56 -5.94 31.92
C ARG A 66 -6.11 -4.48 31.86
N ASN A 67 -6.17 -3.81 30.71
CA ASN A 67 -5.73 -2.40 30.61
C ASN A 67 -6.91 -1.49 30.24
N LYS A 68 -7.16 -0.47 31.07
CA LYS A 68 -8.16 0.60 30.87
C LYS A 68 -7.74 1.57 29.75
N GLY A 69 -7.34 1.05 28.59
CA GLY A 69 -7.08 1.84 27.39
C GLY A 69 -8.36 2.10 26.61
N LEU A 70 -8.43 3.26 25.95
CA LEU A 70 -9.47 3.59 24.98
C LEU A 70 -9.44 2.56 23.86
N ARG A 71 -10.59 1.94 23.61
CA ARG A 71 -10.76 1.01 22.50
C ARG A 71 -11.14 1.83 21.27
N PRO A 72 -10.64 1.54 20.07
CA PRO A 72 -11.23 2.06 18.84
C PRO A 72 -12.52 1.28 18.48
N ILE A 73 -13.50 1.96 17.88
CA ILE A 73 -14.70 1.33 17.33
C ILE A 73 -14.37 0.95 15.88
N LEU A 74 -14.40 -0.35 15.57
CA LEU A 74 -14.53 -0.79 14.18
C LEU A 74 -15.98 -0.57 13.74
N GLY A 75 -16.17 -0.02 12.53
CA GLY A 75 -17.41 0.48 11.92
C GLY A 75 -18.62 -0.45 11.76
N HIS A 76 -18.92 -1.29 12.75
CA HIS A 76 -20.17 -2.07 12.83
C HIS A 76 -21.21 -1.46 13.78
N ALA A 77 -20.85 -0.43 14.55
CA ALA A 77 -21.84 0.37 15.27
C ALA A 77 -22.38 1.42 14.30
N THR A 78 -23.69 1.43 14.07
CA THR A 78 -24.35 2.48 13.29
C THR A 78 -23.87 3.83 13.81
N PRO A 79 -23.16 4.64 13.00
CA PRO A 79 -22.67 5.93 13.46
C PRO A 79 -23.91 6.74 13.87
N THR A 80 -24.04 7.04 15.16
CA THR A 80 -25.10 7.94 15.58
C THR A 80 -24.80 9.29 14.95
N ALA A 81 -25.81 9.99 14.45
CA ALA A 81 -25.65 11.28 13.79
C ALA A 81 -24.84 12.30 14.62
N GLU A 82 -24.76 12.11 15.94
CA GLU A 82 -23.91 12.88 16.84
C GLU A 82 -22.41 12.61 16.68
N LEU A 83 -21.99 11.37 16.46
CA LEU A 83 -20.57 11.02 16.23
C LEU A 83 -20.09 11.64 14.93
N ASP A 84 -20.90 11.54 13.88
CA ASP A 84 -20.58 12.16 12.59
C ASP A 84 -20.51 13.68 12.69
N LYS A 85 -21.43 14.31 13.43
CA LYS A 85 -21.38 15.75 13.72
C LYS A 85 -20.09 16.14 14.45
N LYS A 86 -19.68 15.40 15.49
CA LYS A 86 -18.43 15.65 16.23
C LYS A 86 -17.21 15.49 15.33
N ARG A 87 -17.18 14.44 14.51
CA ARG A 87 -16.11 14.20 13.54
C ARG A 87 -16.02 15.31 12.50
N HIS A 88 -17.15 15.75 11.96
CA HIS A 88 -17.21 16.88 11.03
C HIS A 88 -16.79 18.20 11.68
N ALA A 89 -17.16 18.42 12.95
CA ALA A 89 -16.72 19.59 13.71
C ALA A 89 -15.20 19.58 13.93
N TRP A 90 -14.61 18.43 14.30
CA TRP A 90 -13.17 18.26 14.45
C TRP A 90 -12.41 18.56 13.15
N LYS A 91 -12.89 18.06 12.01
CA LYS A 91 -12.29 18.32 10.68
C LYS A 91 -12.25 19.80 10.31
N LYS A 92 -13.19 20.59 10.83
CA LYS A 92 -13.30 22.04 10.59
C LYS A 92 -12.65 22.89 11.69
N SER A 93 -12.27 22.28 12.82
CA SER A 93 -11.68 23.00 13.93
C SER A 93 -10.15 23.05 13.83
N HIS A 94 -9.54 23.86 14.69
CA HIS A 94 -8.08 23.86 14.86
C HIS A 94 -7.53 22.54 15.43
N ASP A 95 -8.39 21.60 15.85
CA ASP A 95 -7.98 20.31 16.36
C ASP A 95 -7.55 19.34 15.26
N VAL A 96 -7.79 19.64 13.99
CA VAL A 96 -7.19 18.89 12.88
C VAL A 96 -5.66 18.93 12.92
N SER A 97 -5.09 19.97 13.56
CA SER A 97 -3.66 20.14 13.76
C SER A 97 -3.03 19.01 14.58
N THR A 98 -3.84 18.24 15.32
CA THR A 98 -3.37 17.08 16.08
C THR A 98 -2.79 15.99 15.19
N LEU A 99 -3.11 15.94 13.88
CA LEU A 99 -2.46 15.04 12.93
C LEU A 99 -0.94 15.23 12.90
N GLY A 100 -0.46 16.46 12.94
CA GLY A 100 0.97 16.77 13.02
C GLY A 100 1.53 16.47 14.41
N SER A 101 0.85 16.94 15.45
CA SER A 101 1.32 16.77 16.83
C SER A 101 1.37 15.31 17.28
N ASN A 102 0.54 14.44 16.72
CA ASN A 102 0.57 13.01 16.98
C ASN A 102 1.88 12.38 16.46
N CYS A 103 2.36 12.73 15.26
CA CYS A 103 3.66 12.29 14.76
C CYS A 103 4.81 12.72 15.69
N PHE A 104 4.75 13.96 16.19
CA PHE A 104 5.73 14.43 17.17
C PHE A 104 5.69 13.58 18.44
N TRP A 105 4.48 13.30 18.97
CA TRP A 105 4.33 12.44 20.15
C TRP A 105 4.93 11.04 19.93
N MET A 106 4.65 10.41 18.78
CA MET A 106 5.19 9.09 18.44
C MET A 106 6.73 9.03 18.52
N ARG A 107 7.41 10.12 18.18
CA ARG A 107 8.88 10.14 18.17
C ARG A 107 9.50 10.18 19.56
N PHE A 108 8.85 10.85 20.51
CA PHE A 108 9.43 11.17 21.81
C PHE A 108 8.87 10.36 22.98
N ASP A 109 7.80 9.58 22.74
CA ASP A 109 7.19 8.75 23.77
C ASP A 109 6.96 7.31 23.27
N SER A 110 7.34 6.35 24.11
CA SER A 110 7.18 4.91 23.87
C SER A 110 6.46 4.22 25.03
N LEU A 111 5.82 4.97 25.93
CA LEU A 111 5.04 4.38 27.01
C LEU A 111 3.83 3.61 26.45
N PRO A 112 3.51 2.40 26.94
CA PRO A 112 2.42 1.60 26.42
C PRO A 112 1.05 2.30 26.39
N GLU A 113 0.76 3.13 27.41
CA GLU A 113 -0.48 3.91 27.48
C GLU A 113 -0.54 4.97 26.37
N SER A 114 0.54 5.71 26.18
CA SER A 114 0.67 6.71 25.12
C SER A 114 0.54 6.06 23.74
N VAL A 115 1.24 4.95 23.50
CA VAL A 115 1.15 4.20 22.23
C VAL A 115 -0.27 3.73 21.97
N SER A 116 -0.97 3.23 22.99
CA SER A 116 -2.38 2.85 22.84
C SER A 116 -3.27 4.01 22.42
N ILE A 117 -3.05 5.22 22.95
CA ILE A 117 -3.83 6.42 22.59
C ILE A 117 -3.50 6.86 21.16
N MET A 118 -2.21 6.95 20.82
CA MET A 118 -1.75 7.33 19.49
C MET A 118 -2.25 6.34 18.41
N ALA A 119 -2.22 5.04 18.73
CA ALA A 119 -2.72 3.98 17.85
C ALA A 119 -4.24 4.05 17.68
N ALA A 120 -5.00 4.24 18.76
CA ALA A 120 -6.45 4.40 18.68
C ALA A 120 -6.85 5.64 17.86
N PHE A 121 -6.19 6.78 18.06
CA PHE A 121 -6.41 7.96 17.23
C PHE A 121 -6.08 7.68 15.76
N THR A 122 -4.94 7.06 15.50
CA THR A 122 -4.52 6.70 14.13
C THR A 122 -5.54 5.78 13.45
N LEU A 123 -6.08 4.80 14.19
CA LEU A 123 -7.11 3.89 13.70
C LEU A 123 -8.39 4.64 13.32
N ASN A 124 -8.83 5.60 14.14
CA ASN A 124 -9.97 6.44 13.82
C ASN A 124 -9.71 7.37 12.61
N VAL A 125 -8.47 7.76 12.34
CA VAL A 125 -8.15 8.59 11.17
C VAL A 125 -8.15 7.73 9.89
N VAL A 126 -7.64 6.50 9.94
CA VAL A 126 -7.68 5.59 8.78
C VAL A 126 -9.08 5.07 8.49
N ASP A 127 -9.94 4.89 9.51
CA ASP A 127 -11.37 4.54 9.34
C ASP A 127 -12.26 5.76 9.01
N ASP A 128 -11.73 6.76 8.29
CA ASP A 128 -12.48 7.94 7.90
C ASP A 128 -13.24 7.77 6.60
N SER A 129 -14.51 8.17 6.54
CA SER A 129 -15.27 8.10 5.29
C SER A 129 -14.66 8.97 4.18
N HIS A 130 -13.93 10.01 4.55
CA HIS A 130 -13.28 10.94 3.63
C HIS A 130 -11.86 10.46 3.24
N PRO A 131 -11.58 10.26 1.93
CA PRO A 131 -10.31 9.69 1.45
C PRO A 131 -9.06 10.42 1.95
N ALA A 132 -9.09 11.76 1.96
CA ALA A 132 -7.94 12.54 2.42
C ALA A 132 -7.51 12.22 3.87
N PHE A 133 -8.46 11.93 4.77
CA PHE A 133 -8.14 11.54 6.13
C PHE A 133 -7.67 10.08 6.18
N ARG A 134 -8.24 9.17 5.39
CA ARG A 134 -7.69 7.80 5.24
C ARG A 134 -6.24 7.81 4.78
N THR A 135 -5.90 8.67 3.80
CA THR A 135 -4.53 8.89 3.33
C THR A 135 -3.62 9.31 4.50
N GLN A 136 -4.04 10.29 5.30
CA GLN A 136 -3.29 10.68 6.51
C GLN A 136 -3.15 9.54 7.51
N GLY A 137 -4.20 8.74 7.71
CA GLY A 137 -4.18 7.56 8.57
C GLY A 137 -3.12 6.54 8.13
N CYS A 138 -3.02 6.27 6.83
CA CYS A 138 -1.98 5.39 6.29
C CYS A 138 -0.57 5.93 6.57
N HIS A 139 -0.35 7.24 6.44
CA HIS A 139 0.92 7.87 6.79
C HIS A 139 1.23 7.78 8.29
N LEU A 140 0.23 8.03 9.15
CA LEU A 140 0.37 7.90 10.60
C LEU A 140 0.73 6.46 11.03
N ILE A 141 0.14 5.45 10.39
CA ILE A 141 0.48 4.03 10.64
C ILE A 141 1.96 3.79 10.32
N ARG A 142 2.45 4.28 9.18
CA ARG A 142 3.87 4.17 8.83
C ARG A 142 4.75 4.86 9.86
N THR A 143 4.41 6.08 10.26
CA THR A 143 5.18 6.82 11.28
C THR A 143 5.22 6.09 12.62
N LEU A 144 4.11 5.49 13.06
CA LEU A 144 4.08 4.68 14.29
C LEU A 144 5.10 3.53 14.22
N ILE A 145 5.13 2.84 13.09
CA ILE A 145 6.05 1.72 12.88
C ILE A 145 7.51 2.21 12.80
N ASP A 146 7.76 3.27 12.03
CA ASP A 146 9.10 3.85 11.85
C ASP A 146 9.67 4.43 13.16
N CYS A 147 8.81 4.83 14.10
CA CYS A 147 9.21 5.24 15.45
C CYS A 147 9.52 4.05 16.39
N GLY A 148 9.46 2.80 15.90
CA GLY A 148 9.82 1.61 16.66
C GLY A 148 8.71 1.03 17.53
N HIS A 149 7.44 1.43 17.33
CA HIS A 149 6.32 0.99 18.19
C HIS A 149 5.75 -0.38 17.82
N PHE A 150 6.32 -1.08 16.83
CA PHE A 150 5.78 -2.33 16.28
C PHE A 150 5.45 -3.38 17.37
N GLN A 151 6.38 -3.67 18.28
CA GLN A 151 6.19 -4.70 19.30
C GLN A 151 5.04 -4.37 20.26
N LEU A 152 4.93 -3.09 20.65
CA LEU A 152 3.84 -2.62 21.49
C LEU A 152 2.50 -2.73 20.75
N LEU A 153 2.44 -2.28 19.49
CA LEU A 153 1.25 -2.40 18.65
C LEU A 153 0.80 -3.86 18.47
N LYS A 154 1.76 -4.79 18.30
CA LYS A 154 1.49 -6.24 18.25
C LYS A 154 0.92 -6.75 19.57
N SER A 155 1.53 -6.42 20.70
CA SER A 155 1.05 -6.85 22.02
C SER A 155 -0.33 -6.30 22.38
N LEU A 156 -0.65 -5.09 21.88
CA LEU A 156 -1.93 -4.41 22.07
C LEU A 156 -3.00 -4.85 21.05
N GLY A 157 -2.64 -5.65 20.04
CA GLY A 157 -3.58 -6.17 19.05
C GLY A 157 -3.99 -5.17 17.95
N PHE A 158 -3.20 -4.12 17.71
CA PHE A 158 -3.48 -3.13 16.66
C PHE A 158 -3.06 -3.55 15.26
N MET A 159 -2.17 -4.54 15.14
CA MET A 159 -1.56 -4.91 13.86
C MET A 159 -2.58 -5.40 12.83
N ASP A 160 -3.44 -6.34 13.24
CA ASP A 160 -4.47 -6.88 12.34
C ASP A 160 -5.56 -5.83 12.07
N LEU A 161 -5.90 -4.99 13.07
CA LEU A 161 -6.85 -3.88 12.87
C LEU A 161 -6.35 -2.85 11.85
N PHE A 162 -5.06 -2.49 11.90
CA PHE A 162 -4.47 -1.60 10.90
C PHE A 162 -4.44 -2.24 9.52
N LYS A 163 -4.12 -3.55 9.43
CA LYS A 163 -4.17 -4.28 8.16
C LYS A 163 -5.57 -4.20 7.56
N ASP A 164 -6.59 -4.55 8.33
CA ASP A 164 -7.98 -4.57 7.87
C ASP A 164 -8.43 -3.19 7.39
N GLU A 165 -8.16 -2.13 8.17
CA GLU A 165 -8.54 -0.75 7.78
C GLU A 165 -7.74 -0.18 6.60
N ILE A 166 -6.49 -0.58 6.42
CA ILE A 166 -5.76 -0.24 5.20
C ILE A 166 -6.39 -0.96 4.00
N GLN A 167 -6.77 -2.23 4.17
CA GLN A 167 -7.39 -3.00 3.09
C GLN A 167 -8.76 -2.44 2.68
N THR A 168 -9.54 -1.86 3.60
CA THR A 168 -10.79 -1.18 3.24
C THR A 168 -10.57 0.05 2.34
N SER A 169 -9.37 0.66 2.38
CA SER A 169 -9.00 1.78 1.52
C SER A 169 -8.92 1.39 0.03
N PHE A 170 -8.78 0.10 -0.28
CA PHE A 170 -8.75 -0.40 -1.66
C PHE A 170 -10.14 -0.45 -2.33
N ASN A 171 -11.21 -0.24 -1.56
CA ASN A 171 -12.57 -0.12 -2.12
C ASN A 171 -12.85 1.25 -2.76
N TYR A 172 -11.97 2.23 -2.56
CA TYR A 172 -12.08 3.57 -3.15
C TYR A 172 -11.59 3.57 -4.61
N LEU A 173 -12.33 2.89 -5.48
CA LEU A 173 -11.99 2.70 -6.89
C LEU A 173 -12.49 3.85 -7.77
N PRO A 174 -11.85 4.10 -8.94
CA PRO A 174 -12.21 5.16 -9.89
C PRO A 174 -13.70 5.29 -10.25
N ARG A 175 -14.44 4.17 -10.18
CA ARG A 175 -15.89 4.12 -10.46
C ARG A 175 -16.74 4.89 -9.43
N LEU A 176 -16.35 4.85 -8.16
CA LEU A 176 -17.08 5.48 -7.05
C LEU A 176 -16.36 6.71 -6.51
N THR A 177 -15.06 6.83 -6.78
CA THR A 177 -14.17 7.88 -6.28
C THR A 177 -13.38 8.43 -7.46
N ARG A 178 -13.18 9.74 -7.54
CA ARG A 178 -12.40 10.34 -8.64
C ARG A 178 -11.02 9.67 -8.75
N GLY A 179 -10.59 9.29 -9.95
CA GLY A 179 -9.34 8.52 -10.16
C GLY A 179 -8.10 9.13 -9.50
N GLY A 180 -7.95 10.47 -9.50
CA GLY A 180 -6.86 11.13 -8.79
C GLY A 180 -6.88 10.95 -7.26
N VAL A 181 -8.08 10.92 -6.67
CA VAL A 181 -8.26 10.68 -5.23
C VAL A 181 -8.00 9.21 -4.89
N SER A 182 -8.51 8.28 -5.70
CA SER A 182 -8.20 6.85 -5.58
C SER A 182 -6.69 6.60 -5.64
N LEU A 183 -6.01 7.20 -6.62
CA LEU A 183 -4.57 7.08 -6.80
C LEU A 183 -3.79 7.60 -5.58
N GLN A 184 -4.14 8.78 -5.07
CA GLN A 184 -3.48 9.35 -3.89
C GLN A 184 -3.66 8.46 -2.65
N LEU A 185 -4.85 7.91 -2.44
CA LEU A 185 -5.11 6.99 -1.34
C LEU A 185 -4.31 5.70 -1.48
N MET A 186 -4.29 5.09 -2.67
CA MET A 186 -3.50 3.88 -2.92
C MET A 186 -1.99 4.11 -2.72
N LYS A 187 -1.47 5.26 -3.15
CA LYS A 187 -0.07 5.68 -2.94
C LYS A 187 0.32 5.77 -1.46
N ALA A 188 -0.63 5.95 -0.55
CA ALA A 188 -0.39 5.91 0.89
C ALA A 188 -0.67 4.53 1.49
N ALA A 189 -1.74 3.86 1.06
CA ALA A 189 -2.23 2.60 1.59
C ALA A 189 -1.26 1.43 1.33
N TYR A 190 -0.79 1.24 0.09
CA TYR A 190 0.10 0.12 -0.23
C TYR A 190 1.44 0.19 0.53
N PRO A 191 2.16 1.33 0.57
CA PRO A 191 3.37 1.42 1.38
C PRO A 191 3.12 1.19 2.88
N ALA A 192 1.97 1.60 3.41
CA ALA A 192 1.61 1.34 4.81
C ALA A 192 1.38 -0.16 5.06
N LEU A 193 0.66 -0.83 4.15
CA LEU A 193 0.44 -2.27 4.21
C LEU A 193 1.76 -3.05 4.13
N ILE A 194 2.62 -2.74 3.16
CA ILE A 194 3.92 -3.40 3.00
C ILE A 194 4.79 -3.17 4.23
N LYS A 195 4.79 -1.97 4.81
CA LYS A 195 5.55 -1.70 6.04
C LYS A 195 5.08 -2.56 7.22
N LEU A 196 3.77 -2.73 7.39
CA LEU A 196 3.21 -3.63 8.41
C LEU A 196 3.65 -5.08 8.19
N LEU A 197 3.62 -5.55 6.94
CA LEU A 197 4.01 -6.90 6.58
C LEU A 197 5.52 -7.12 6.77
N ASP A 198 6.36 -6.18 6.33
CA ASP A 198 7.81 -6.22 6.48
C ASP A 198 8.20 -6.39 7.95
N GLU A 199 7.66 -5.56 8.85
CA GLU A 199 7.96 -5.68 10.28
C GLU A 199 7.38 -6.95 10.91
N LYS A 200 6.21 -7.40 10.45
CA LYS A 200 5.65 -8.70 10.88
C LYS A 200 6.57 -9.85 10.52
N MET A 201 7.13 -9.85 9.31
CA MET A 201 8.05 -10.89 8.85
C MET A 201 9.39 -10.82 9.60
N LYS A 202 9.96 -9.63 9.81
CA LYS A 202 11.21 -9.46 10.59
C LYS A 202 11.12 -9.98 12.02
N HIS A 203 9.92 -9.98 12.62
CA HIS A 203 9.72 -10.41 14.00
C HIS A 203 9.09 -11.79 14.16
N GLU A 204 8.77 -12.48 13.06
CA GLU A 204 8.26 -13.86 13.05
C GLU A 204 9.34 -14.87 12.58
N GLU A 205 10.63 -14.63 12.91
CA GLU A 205 11.87 -15.34 12.51
C GLU A 205 11.90 -16.89 12.62
N THR A 206 10.80 -17.55 12.91
CA THR A 206 10.69 -19.02 13.07
C THR A 206 9.92 -19.73 11.95
N LYS A 207 9.52 -19.06 10.87
CA LYS A 207 8.87 -19.74 9.72
C LYS A 207 9.85 -20.02 8.59
N THR A 208 9.74 -21.23 8.04
CA THR A 208 10.46 -21.75 6.87
C THR A 208 10.49 -20.75 5.71
N LEU A 209 11.52 -20.82 4.84
CA LEU A 209 11.69 -19.97 3.64
C LEU A 209 10.40 -19.82 2.80
N ALA A 210 9.58 -20.87 2.75
CA ALA A 210 8.31 -20.90 2.02
C ALA A 210 7.19 -20.03 2.63
N GLY A 211 7.24 -19.70 3.92
CA GLY A 211 6.24 -18.86 4.59
C GLY A 211 6.48 -17.35 4.49
N SER A 212 7.67 -16.94 4.04
CA SER A 212 8.10 -15.53 4.05
C SER A 212 7.37 -14.68 2.99
N TYR A 213 7.04 -15.28 1.84
CA TYR A 213 6.46 -14.54 0.70
C TYR A 213 4.93 -14.62 0.60
N LEU A 214 4.27 -15.52 1.34
CA LEU A 214 2.82 -15.76 1.24
C LEU A 214 1.97 -14.50 1.47
N PRO A 215 2.24 -13.65 2.48
CA PRO A 215 1.44 -12.44 2.67
C PRO A 215 1.56 -11.45 1.50
N TYR A 216 2.72 -11.42 0.83
CA TYR A 216 2.92 -10.58 -0.35
C TYR A 216 2.21 -11.18 -1.58
N LEU A 217 2.20 -12.51 -1.73
CA LEU A 217 1.40 -13.17 -2.76
C LEU A 217 -0.10 -12.89 -2.57
N GLU A 218 -0.63 -12.93 -1.35
CA GLU A 218 -2.02 -12.55 -1.06
C GLU A 218 -2.31 -11.11 -1.51
N VAL A 219 -1.40 -10.18 -1.23
CA VAL A 219 -1.53 -8.78 -1.67
C VAL A 219 -1.48 -8.68 -3.20
N LEU A 220 -0.56 -9.38 -3.86
CA LEU A 220 -0.48 -9.38 -5.32
C LEU A 220 -1.78 -9.92 -5.93
N ASP A 221 -2.23 -11.09 -5.48
CA ASP A 221 -3.37 -11.79 -6.06
C ASP A 221 -4.71 -11.09 -5.76
N SER A 222 -5.01 -10.88 -4.48
CA SER A 222 -6.32 -10.35 -4.07
C SER A 222 -6.42 -8.84 -4.23
N ASN A 223 -5.35 -8.09 -3.94
CA ASN A 223 -5.40 -6.62 -3.89
C ASN A 223 -4.85 -5.95 -5.15
N VAL A 224 -3.87 -6.51 -5.85
CA VAL A 224 -3.35 -5.88 -7.08
C VAL A 224 -4.10 -6.43 -8.29
N LEU A 225 -4.02 -7.73 -8.53
CA LEU A 225 -4.61 -8.39 -9.70
C LEU A 225 -6.14 -8.37 -9.67
N GLY A 226 -6.74 -8.57 -8.50
CA GLY A 226 -8.19 -8.41 -8.31
C GLY A 226 -8.69 -7.01 -8.67
N LEU A 227 -7.98 -5.97 -8.22
CA LEU A 227 -8.37 -4.58 -8.52
C LEU A 227 -8.13 -4.18 -9.97
N VAL A 228 -7.01 -4.61 -10.57
CA VAL A 228 -6.73 -4.38 -12.00
C VAL A 228 -7.86 -4.94 -12.85
N SER A 229 -8.30 -6.17 -12.57
CA SER A 229 -9.40 -6.82 -13.28
C SER A 229 -10.72 -6.04 -13.15
N HIS A 230 -11.02 -5.48 -11.97
CA HIS A 230 -12.21 -4.68 -11.73
C HIS A 230 -12.17 -3.31 -12.43
N ILE A 231 -11.01 -2.63 -12.39
CA ILE A 231 -10.85 -1.29 -12.96
C ILE A 231 -10.84 -1.35 -14.50
N GLN A 232 -10.16 -2.34 -15.09
CA GLN A 232 -10.06 -2.51 -16.54
C GLN A 232 -11.44 -2.52 -17.22
N ALA A 233 -12.44 -3.13 -16.60
CA ALA A 233 -13.79 -3.22 -17.15
C ALA A 233 -14.48 -1.86 -17.41
N HIS A 234 -13.92 -0.74 -16.94
CA HIS A 234 -14.58 0.56 -16.93
C HIS A 234 -13.84 1.69 -17.70
N GLY A 235 -12.75 1.39 -18.42
CA GLY A 235 -12.26 2.14 -19.59
C GLY A 235 -12.08 3.68 -19.56
N GLU A 236 -11.92 4.33 -18.40
CA GLU A 236 -11.72 5.80 -18.32
C GLU A 236 -10.24 6.21 -18.18
N GLY A 237 -9.83 7.34 -18.79
CA GLY A 237 -8.44 7.81 -18.78
C GLY A 237 -7.84 8.04 -17.38
N ALA A 238 -8.65 8.49 -16.41
CA ALA A 238 -8.23 8.63 -15.01
C ALA A 238 -8.03 7.26 -14.31
N SER A 239 -8.74 6.23 -14.77
CA SER A 239 -8.59 4.85 -14.28
C SER A 239 -7.28 4.22 -14.73
N ASN A 240 -6.79 4.60 -15.92
CA ASN A 240 -5.51 4.12 -16.44
C ASN A 240 -4.33 4.51 -15.55
N LEU A 241 -4.32 5.71 -14.95
CA LEU A 241 -3.27 6.10 -14.01
C LEU A 241 -3.26 5.23 -12.74
N VAL A 242 -4.43 4.75 -12.31
CA VAL A 242 -4.54 3.80 -11.20
C VAL A 242 -4.02 2.42 -11.63
N LEU A 243 -4.37 1.96 -12.83
CA LEU A 243 -3.84 0.71 -13.40
C LEU A 243 -2.30 0.73 -13.49
N VAL A 244 -1.73 1.82 -14.02
CA VAL A 244 -0.27 2.02 -14.09
C VAL A 244 0.36 1.88 -12.71
N TYR A 245 -0.21 2.55 -11.70
CA TYR A 245 0.31 2.47 -10.34
C TYR A 245 0.22 1.05 -9.76
N LEU A 246 -0.90 0.36 -9.94
CA LEU A 246 -1.07 -1.02 -9.47
C LEU A 246 -0.08 -1.99 -10.11
N LEU A 247 0.16 -1.87 -11.42
CA LEU A 247 1.13 -2.68 -12.15
C LEU A 247 2.57 -2.38 -11.72
N GLN A 248 2.91 -1.10 -11.53
CA GLN A 248 4.23 -0.69 -11.02
C GLN A 248 4.45 -1.20 -9.59
N PHE A 249 3.43 -1.14 -8.74
CA PHE A 249 3.49 -1.69 -7.40
C PHE A 249 3.63 -3.22 -7.43
N GLY A 250 2.88 -3.90 -8.31
CA GLY A 250 3.03 -5.35 -8.54
C GLY A 250 4.45 -5.71 -8.98
N LYS A 251 5.06 -4.91 -9.86
CA LYS A 251 6.45 -5.07 -10.29
C LYS A 251 7.42 -4.94 -9.11
N GLU A 252 7.30 -3.89 -8.32
CA GLU A 252 8.13 -3.69 -7.12
C GLU A 252 7.99 -4.84 -6.12
N LEU A 253 6.78 -5.35 -5.94
CA LEU A 253 6.49 -6.47 -5.04
C LEU A 253 7.13 -7.78 -5.53
N VAL A 254 7.04 -8.04 -6.84
CA VAL A 254 7.71 -9.20 -7.47
C VAL A 254 9.23 -9.06 -7.38
N ASP A 255 9.77 -7.89 -7.69
CA ASP A 255 11.22 -7.68 -7.70
C ASP A 255 11.84 -7.81 -6.31
N THR A 256 11.20 -7.21 -5.30
CA THR A 256 11.84 -6.99 -3.99
C THR A 256 11.39 -7.94 -2.87
N ARG A 257 10.23 -8.60 -2.98
CA ARG A 257 9.66 -9.42 -1.89
C ARG A 257 9.29 -10.84 -2.31
N ILE A 258 8.71 -11.01 -3.50
CA ILE A 258 8.19 -12.32 -3.94
C ILE A 258 9.24 -13.12 -4.73
N GLY A 259 9.98 -12.47 -5.63
CA GLY A 259 10.91 -13.15 -6.53
C GLY A 259 10.23 -14.20 -7.41
N ALA A 260 10.88 -15.35 -7.60
CA ALA A 260 10.37 -16.46 -8.41
C ALA A 260 9.13 -17.15 -7.83
N ALA A 261 8.80 -16.91 -6.55
CA ALA A 261 7.57 -17.45 -5.94
C ALA A 261 6.29 -16.89 -6.60
N VAL A 262 6.41 -15.85 -7.43
CA VAL A 262 5.31 -15.30 -8.25
C VAL A 262 4.67 -16.37 -9.14
N LEU A 263 5.40 -17.44 -9.45
CA LEU A 263 4.91 -18.60 -10.20
C LEU A 263 3.67 -19.27 -9.58
N ALA A 264 3.49 -19.15 -8.26
CA ALA A 264 2.31 -19.67 -7.57
C ALA A 264 0.98 -19.01 -8.05
N CYS A 265 1.03 -17.76 -8.53
CA CYS A 265 -0.13 -17.02 -9.03
C CYS A 265 0.02 -16.62 -10.52
N TYR A 266 0.96 -17.24 -11.23
CA TYR A 266 1.38 -16.77 -12.54
C TYR A 266 0.33 -16.92 -13.64
N SER A 267 -0.52 -17.94 -13.57
CA SER A 267 -1.63 -18.12 -14.52
C SER A 267 -2.54 -16.88 -14.57
N GLN A 268 -2.94 -16.39 -13.39
CA GLN A 268 -3.77 -15.20 -13.25
C GLN A 268 -3.03 -13.91 -13.62
N LEU A 269 -1.77 -13.79 -13.18
CA LEU A 269 -0.90 -12.66 -13.52
C LEU A 269 -0.74 -12.55 -15.05
N ASN A 270 -0.37 -13.65 -15.72
CA ASN A 270 -0.21 -13.71 -17.17
C ASN A 270 -1.51 -13.36 -17.91
N TYR A 271 -2.63 -13.96 -17.48
CA TYR A 271 -3.94 -13.67 -18.05
C TYR A 271 -4.25 -12.17 -18.02
N ILE A 272 -4.08 -11.52 -16.86
CA ILE A 272 -4.36 -10.09 -16.69
C ILE A 272 -3.43 -9.23 -17.55
N MET A 273 -2.12 -9.51 -17.56
CA MET A 273 -1.17 -8.75 -18.37
C MET A 273 -1.48 -8.87 -19.87
N CYS A 274 -1.69 -10.09 -20.37
CA CYS A 274 -2.03 -10.33 -21.77
C CYS A 274 -3.37 -9.69 -22.14
N ARG A 275 -4.36 -9.73 -21.24
CA ARG A 275 -5.65 -9.06 -21.44
C ARG A 275 -5.48 -7.54 -21.55
N LEU A 276 -4.69 -6.91 -20.68
CA LEU A 276 -4.42 -5.46 -20.77
C LEU A 276 -3.70 -5.09 -22.06
N ILE A 277 -2.71 -5.88 -22.47
CA ILE A 277 -1.92 -5.67 -23.70
C ILE A 277 -2.79 -5.77 -24.96
N THR A 278 -3.88 -6.55 -24.91
CA THR A 278 -4.77 -6.79 -26.05
C THR A 278 -6.02 -5.93 -26.06
N ASP A 279 -6.36 -5.28 -24.94
CA ASP A 279 -7.62 -4.56 -24.77
C ASP A 279 -7.66 -3.24 -25.58
N PRO A 280 -8.54 -3.12 -26.59
CA PRO A 280 -8.75 -1.89 -27.35
C PRO A 280 -8.97 -0.65 -26.49
N TYR A 281 -9.80 -0.81 -25.46
CA TYR A 281 -10.30 0.31 -24.67
C TYR A 281 -9.21 0.83 -23.73
N VAL A 282 -8.27 -0.03 -23.34
CA VAL A 282 -7.08 0.38 -22.60
C VAL A 282 -6.09 1.04 -23.56
N ILE A 283 -5.76 0.42 -24.68
CA ILE A 283 -4.71 0.90 -25.59
C ILE A 283 -5.05 2.28 -26.18
N ASP A 284 -6.29 2.45 -26.63
CA ASP A 284 -6.70 3.62 -27.40
C ASP A 284 -7.16 4.79 -26.50
N SER A 285 -7.23 4.59 -25.18
CA SER A 285 -7.64 5.63 -24.22
C SER A 285 -6.48 6.48 -23.73
N GLU A 286 -6.80 7.61 -23.08
CA GLU A 286 -5.82 8.50 -22.48
C GLU A 286 -4.96 7.75 -21.46
N ASN A 287 -3.63 7.91 -21.52
CA ASN A 287 -2.66 7.16 -20.72
C ASN A 287 -2.62 5.65 -20.98
N GLY A 288 -3.36 5.14 -21.97
CA GLY A 288 -3.36 3.75 -22.40
C GLY A 288 -1.96 3.16 -22.64
N PRO A 289 -1.09 3.84 -23.42
CA PRO A 289 0.27 3.34 -23.66
C PRO A 289 1.10 3.15 -22.39
N LEU A 290 0.87 3.96 -21.36
CA LEU A 290 1.55 3.82 -20.06
C LEU A 290 1.11 2.54 -19.32
N VAL A 291 -0.16 2.15 -19.47
CA VAL A 291 -0.66 0.87 -18.89
C VAL A 291 0.02 -0.30 -19.57
N ILE A 292 0.17 -0.25 -20.89
CA ILE A 292 0.85 -1.30 -21.68
C ILE A 292 2.33 -1.37 -21.28
N GLU A 293 3.02 -0.24 -21.19
CA GLU A 293 4.40 -0.19 -20.71
C GLU A 293 4.53 -0.81 -19.31
N ALA A 294 3.63 -0.47 -18.37
CA ALA A 294 3.66 -1.02 -17.02
C ALA A 294 3.40 -2.54 -16.99
N ALA A 295 2.49 -3.05 -17.83
CA ALA A 295 2.23 -4.48 -17.96
C ALA A 295 3.44 -5.22 -18.56
N LEU A 296 4.06 -4.66 -19.61
CA LEU A 296 5.27 -5.23 -20.21
C LEU A 296 6.47 -5.18 -19.25
N ASP A 297 6.60 -4.12 -18.46
CA ASP A 297 7.61 -3.99 -17.40
C ASP A 297 7.42 -5.05 -16.30
N LEU A 298 6.18 -5.36 -15.91
CA LEU A 298 5.87 -6.44 -14.98
C LEU A 298 6.20 -7.82 -15.58
N GLN A 299 5.83 -8.06 -16.84
CA GLN A 299 6.23 -9.27 -17.58
C GLN A 299 7.74 -9.45 -17.57
N LYS A 300 8.49 -8.38 -17.89
CA LYS A 300 9.94 -8.35 -17.90
C LYS A 300 10.50 -8.81 -16.55
N THR A 301 10.09 -8.15 -15.46
CA THR A 301 10.58 -8.45 -14.12
C THR A 301 10.23 -9.89 -13.70
N THR A 302 9.04 -10.39 -14.04
CA THR A 302 8.71 -11.80 -13.79
C THR A 302 9.63 -12.76 -14.55
N LEU A 303 9.88 -12.51 -15.85
CA LEU A 303 10.77 -13.34 -16.65
C LEU A 303 12.22 -13.31 -16.12
N GLU A 304 12.72 -12.13 -15.73
CA GLU A 304 14.03 -11.96 -15.11
C GLU A 304 14.15 -12.78 -13.82
N LYS A 305 13.20 -12.64 -12.88
CA LYS A 305 13.23 -13.40 -11.62
C LYS A 305 13.15 -14.91 -11.79
N VAL A 306 12.43 -15.38 -12.80
CA VAL A 306 12.40 -16.81 -13.09
C VAL A 306 13.68 -17.29 -13.76
N SER A 307 14.27 -16.50 -14.65
CA SER A 307 15.56 -16.83 -15.30
C SER A 307 16.72 -16.93 -14.29
N GLU A 308 16.66 -16.18 -13.19
CA GLU A 308 17.63 -16.27 -12.08
C GLU A 308 17.53 -17.59 -11.30
N THR A 309 16.41 -18.32 -11.42
CA THR A 309 16.14 -19.53 -10.64
C THR A 309 16.52 -20.78 -11.43
N GLN A 310 17.46 -21.58 -10.93
CA GLN A 310 17.96 -22.80 -11.59
C GLN A 310 16.97 -23.99 -11.62
N ASN A 311 15.77 -23.82 -11.06
CA ASN A 311 14.78 -24.89 -10.95
C ASN A 311 13.90 -24.92 -12.21
N GLY A 312 13.27 -26.06 -12.52
CA GLY A 312 12.35 -26.28 -13.67
C GLY A 312 11.12 -25.34 -13.77
N SER A 313 11.11 -24.26 -13.01
CA SER A 313 10.29 -23.06 -13.09
C SER A 313 10.11 -22.49 -14.50
N CYS A 314 11.09 -22.67 -15.39
CA CYS A 314 11.00 -22.24 -16.79
C CYS A 314 9.89 -22.96 -17.56
N GLU A 315 9.60 -24.23 -17.24
CA GLU A 315 8.56 -25.00 -17.94
C GLU A 315 7.17 -24.40 -17.75
N LEU A 316 6.88 -23.89 -16.55
CA LEU A 316 5.60 -23.25 -16.25
C LEU A 316 5.41 -21.99 -17.08
N ILE A 317 6.45 -21.15 -17.23
CA ILE A 317 6.39 -19.94 -18.06
C ILE A 317 6.23 -20.30 -19.53
N LEU A 318 7.02 -21.27 -20.02
CA LEU A 318 7.01 -21.68 -21.41
C LEU A 318 5.69 -22.33 -21.83
N ALA A 319 4.91 -22.88 -20.89
CA ALA A 319 3.54 -23.31 -21.16
C ALA A 319 2.63 -22.16 -21.66
N TYR A 320 2.94 -20.92 -21.32
CA TYR A 320 2.21 -19.71 -21.74
C TYR A 320 2.91 -18.91 -22.86
N GLN A 321 3.96 -19.46 -23.49
CA GLN A 321 4.72 -18.73 -24.53
C GLN A 321 3.86 -18.21 -25.69
N TYR A 322 2.82 -18.98 -26.07
CA TYR A 322 1.93 -18.60 -27.16
C TYR A 322 0.96 -17.49 -26.77
N ASP A 323 0.60 -17.38 -25.48
CA ASP A 323 -0.24 -16.30 -24.97
C ASP A 323 0.52 -14.96 -25.07
N PHE A 324 1.81 -14.97 -24.72
CA PHE A 324 2.69 -13.81 -24.89
C PHE A 324 2.76 -13.38 -26.36
N LEU A 325 3.13 -14.30 -27.24
CA LEU A 325 3.28 -14.02 -28.66
C LEU A 325 1.97 -13.50 -29.27
N ALA A 326 0.84 -14.12 -28.92
CA ALA A 326 -0.47 -13.67 -29.37
C ALA A 326 -0.76 -12.24 -28.90
N ALA A 327 -0.57 -11.95 -27.60
CA ALA A 327 -0.80 -10.62 -27.05
C ALA A 327 0.10 -9.55 -27.69
N TRP A 328 1.39 -9.84 -27.84
CA TRP A 328 2.37 -8.95 -28.46
C TRP A 328 2.07 -8.69 -29.93
N ILE A 329 1.67 -9.71 -30.70
CA ILE A 329 1.29 -9.56 -32.11
C ILE A 329 0.04 -8.68 -32.24
N VAL A 330 -0.97 -8.87 -31.38
CA VAL A 330 -2.19 -8.05 -31.38
C VAL A 330 -1.84 -6.59 -31.09
N TYR A 331 -1.03 -6.34 -30.06
CA TYR A 331 -0.58 -4.99 -29.74
C TYR A 331 0.24 -4.38 -30.88
N PHE A 332 1.20 -5.10 -31.44
CA PHE A 332 2.02 -4.62 -32.56
C PHE A 332 1.17 -4.25 -33.79
N LYS A 333 0.19 -5.08 -34.15
CA LYS A 333 -0.77 -4.77 -35.24
C LYS A 333 -1.55 -3.49 -34.96
N ARG A 334 -1.95 -3.25 -33.71
CA ARG A 334 -2.63 -2.02 -33.30
C ARG A 334 -1.70 -0.80 -33.37
N VAL A 335 -0.45 -0.92 -32.93
CA VAL A 335 0.54 0.15 -33.04
C VAL A 335 0.76 0.54 -34.51
N LEU A 336 0.92 -0.44 -35.41
CA LEU A 336 1.07 -0.17 -36.84
C LEU A 336 -0.17 0.49 -37.46
N ARG A 337 -1.37 0.06 -37.07
CA ARG A 337 -2.62 0.53 -37.68
C ARG A 337 -3.08 1.89 -37.13
N TYR A 338 -2.90 2.14 -35.84
CA TYR A 338 -3.50 3.28 -35.13
C TYR A 338 -2.47 4.23 -34.53
N GLN A 339 -1.17 3.93 -34.62
CA GLN A 339 -0.08 4.78 -34.09
C GLN A 339 -0.17 5.03 -32.57
N VAL A 340 -0.75 4.10 -31.83
CA VAL A 340 -1.01 4.15 -30.36
C VAL A 340 0.14 3.60 -29.50
N GLY A 341 1.34 3.41 -30.08
CA GLY A 341 2.51 2.86 -29.39
C GLY A 341 3.57 3.89 -29.03
N THR A 342 4.44 3.54 -28.07
CA THR A 342 5.60 4.36 -27.71
C THR A 342 6.90 3.65 -28.09
N ARG A 343 8.00 4.41 -28.15
CA ARG A 343 9.34 3.82 -28.30
C ARG A 343 9.65 2.83 -27.18
N ARG A 344 9.26 3.16 -25.95
CA ARG A 344 9.51 2.34 -24.76
C ARG A 344 8.74 1.01 -24.81
N SER A 345 7.48 1.01 -25.26
CA SER A 345 6.72 -0.24 -25.37
C SER A 345 7.34 -1.19 -26.41
N HIS A 346 7.89 -0.66 -27.51
CA HIS A 346 8.65 -1.44 -28.49
C HIS A 346 9.95 -2.02 -27.90
N GLU A 347 10.71 -1.22 -27.14
CA GLU A 347 11.93 -1.68 -26.47
C GLU A 347 11.61 -2.80 -25.45
N LEU A 348 10.56 -2.64 -24.64
CA LEU A 348 10.13 -3.65 -23.68
C LEU A 348 9.66 -4.95 -24.34
N LEU A 349 8.92 -4.88 -25.46
CA LEU A 349 8.55 -6.06 -26.24
C LEU A 349 9.78 -6.83 -26.73
N THR A 350 10.78 -6.10 -27.23
CA THR A 350 12.02 -6.70 -27.72
C THR A 350 12.77 -7.40 -26.59
N ILE A 351 12.86 -6.76 -25.42
CA ILE A 351 13.47 -7.34 -24.22
C ILE A 351 12.72 -8.60 -23.79
N ASN A 352 11.40 -8.53 -23.66
CA ASN A 352 10.59 -9.69 -23.23
C ASN A 352 10.68 -10.86 -24.21
N ALA A 353 10.69 -10.60 -25.52
CA ALA A 353 10.86 -11.62 -26.53
C ALA A 353 12.23 -12.30 -26.43
N ASN A 354 13.30 -11.53 -26.20
CA ASN A 354 14.64 -12.06 -26.00
C ASN A 354 14.75 -12.88 -24.70
N LEU A 355 14.14 -12.41 -23.61
CA LEU A 355 14.09 -13.14 -22.34
C LEU A 355 13.35 -14.47 -22.50
N LEU A 356 12.17 -14.46 -23.14
CA LEU A 356 11.39 -15.67 -23.40
C LEU A 356 12.17 -16.67 -24.27
N LYS A 357 12.88 -16.18 -25.30
CA LYS A 357 13.76 -17.01 -26.13
C LYS A 357 14.89 -17.63 -25.31
N SER A 358 15.55 -16.83 -24.46
CA SER A 358 16.65 -17.33 -23.62
C SER A 358 16.18 -18.40 -22.63
N LEU A 359 14.97 -18.26 -22.07
CA LEU A 359 14.35 -19.27 -21.20
C LEU A 359 14.07 -20.57 -21.96
N ALA A 360 13.62 -20.49 -23.22
CA ALA A 360 13.40 -21.66 -24.06
C ALA A 360 14.71 -22.41 -24.35
N GLU A 361 15.77 -21.68 -24.71
CA GLU A 361 17.09 -22.26 -24.97
C GLU A 361 17.69 -22.92 -23.72
N GLN A 362 17.52 -22.29 -22.55
CA GLN A 362 17.92 -22.88 -21.27
C GLN A 362 17.18 -24.19 -21.00
N ASN A 363 15.85 -24.22 -21.16
CA ASN A 363 15.03 -25.41 -20.91
C ASN A 363 15.40 -26.59 -21.83
N ASP A 364 15.67 -26.32 -23.11
CA ASP A 364 16.12 -27.34 -24.06
C ASP A 364 17.49 -27.91 -23.69
N SER A 365 18.41 -27.08 -23.19
CA SER A 365 19.72 -27.53 -22.72
C SER A 365 19.61 -28.43 -21.48
N THR A 366 18.72 -28.08 -20.53
CA THR A 366 18.45 -28.88 -19.33
C THR A 366 17.86 -30.23 -19.69
N ARG A 367 16.89 -30.27 -20.62
CA ARG A 367 16.28 -31.53 -21.09
C ARG A 367 17.29 -32.45 -21.77
N LYS A 368 18.19 -31.92 -22.59
CA LYS A 368 19.25 -32.69 -23.24
C LYS A 368 20.32 -33.24 -22.29
N THR A 369 20.48 -32.63 -21.12
CA THR A 369 21.44 -33.08 -20.10
C THR A 369 20.85 -34.20 -19.23
N LEU A 370 19.52 -34.28 -19.13
CA LEU A 370 18.79 -35.27 -18.33
C LEU A 370 18.40 -36.54 -19.11
N GLN A 371 18.47 -36.52 -20.44
CA GLN A 371 18.31 -37.66 -21.34
C GLN A 371 19.65 -38.30 -21.63
#